data_AF-W7PNX6-F1
#
_entry.id   AF-W7PNX6-F1
#
_cell.length_a   1.000
_cell.length_b   1.000
_cell.length_c   1.000
_cell.angle_alpha   90.00
_cell.angle_beta   90.00
_cell.angle_gamma   90.00
#
_symmetry.space_group_name_H-M   'P 1'
#
loop_
_entity.id
_entity.type
_entity.pdbx_description
1 polymer ?
#
loop_
_entity_poly.entity_id
_entity_poly.type
_entity_poly.pdbx_seq_one_letter_code
_entity_poly.pdbx_strand_id
1 'polypeptide(L)'
;MACETLVKTGVAIVAGEITTSAWVDLEALVREVITGIGYTSSEVGFDGETCGVLNLIGKQSVDIAQGVDRVKPEDQAPVTRD
;
A
#
# COMPACT_ATOMS: atom_id res chain seq x y z
N MET A 1 -5.87 7.56 3.34
CA MET A 1 -4.66 6.75 3.05
C MET A 1 -4.69 6.42 1.57
N ALA A 2 -3.61 6.67 0.85
CA ALA A 2 -3.42 6.17 -0.51
C ALA A 2 -2.21 5.24 -0.48
N CYS A 3 -2.44 3.94 -0.62
CA CYS A 3 -1.40 2.92 -0.55
C CYS A 3 -1.61 1.97 -1.72
N GLU A 4 -0.62 1.93 -2.61
CA GLU A 4 -0.63 1.11 -3.81
C GLU A 4 0.51 0.10 -3.74
N THR A 5 0.26 -1.08 -4.30
CA THR A 5 1.25 -2.16 -4.30
C THR A 5 1.47 -2.68 -5.70
N LEU A 6 2.74 -2.80 -6.10
CA LEU A 6 3.15 -3.47 -7.33
C LEU A 6 3.99 -4.69 -6.96
N VAL A 7 3.60 -5.86 -7.48
CA VAL A 7 4.28 -7.12 -7.23
C VAL A 7 4.82 -7.69 -8.54
N LYS A 8 6.09 -8.08 -8.53
CA LYS A 8 6.72 -8.82 -9.63
C LYS A 8 7.71 -9.83 -9.06
N THR A 9 8.14 -10.81 -9.85
CA THR A 9 9.11 -11.84 -9.44
C THR A 9 10.23 -11.28 -8.57
N GLY A 10 10.28 -11.73 -7.32
CA GLY A 10 11.31 -11.36 -6.35
C GLY A 10 11.12 -10.03 -5.63
N VAL A 11 10.05 -9.27 -5.89
CA VAL A 11 9.85 -7.95 -5.25
C VAL A 11 8.38 -7.58 -5.02
N ALA A 12 8.11 -7.01 -3.85
CA ALA A 12 6.88 -6.27 -3.54
C ALA A 12 7.25 -4.80 -3.28
N ILE A 13 6.66 -3.89 -4.05
CA ILE A 13 6.83 -2.45 -3.89
C ILE A 13 5.55 -1.89 -3.27
N VAL A 14 5.67 -1.23 -2.12
CA VAL A 14 4.59 -0.52 -1.46
C VAL A 14 4.86 0.98 -1.59
N ALA A 15 3.95 1.71 -2.23
CA ALA A 15 4.11 3.12 -2.53
C ALA A 15 2.84 3.92 -2.23
N GLY A 16 2.98 5.24 -2.15
CA GLY A 16 1.85 6.15 -2.00
C GLY A 16 2.05 7.15 -0.88
N GLU A 17 0.93 7.69 -0.40
CA GLU A 17 0.89 8.76 0.58
C GLU A 17 0.07 8.33 1.79
N ILE A 18 0.75 8.15 2.93
CA ILE A 18 0.13 7.80 4.20
C ILE A 18 0.44 8.88 5.24
N THR A 19 -0.62 9.43 5.82
CA THR A 19 -0.56 10.29 7.00
C THR A 19 -1.30 9.58 8.13
N THR A 20 -0.58 9.17 9.17
CA THR A 20 -1.13 8.45 10.33
C THR A 20 -0.26 8.68 11.57
N SER A 21 -0.83 8.53 12.76
CA SER A 21 -0.10 8.46 14.03
C SER A 21 0.31 7.04 14.41
N ALA A 22 -0.16 6.03 13.67
CA ALA A 22 0.17 4.63 13.91
C ALA A 22 1.63 4.33 13.54
N TRP A 23 2.27 3.47 14.33
CA TRP A 23 3.56 2.88 13.98
C TRP A 23 3.32 1.47 13.43
N VAL A 24 3.83 1.19 12.24
CA VAL A 24 3.62 -0.07 11.52
C VAL A 24 4.96 -0.56 10.99
N ASP A 25 5.31 -1.81 11.29
CA ASP A 25 6.40 -2.50 10.61
C ASP A 25 5.87 -3.01 9.27
N LEU A 26 6.12 -2.22 8.24
CA LEU A 26 5.60 -2.48 6.89
C LEU A 26 6.24 -3.72 6.28
N GLU A 27 7.51 -3.99 6.57
CA GLU A 27 8.18 -5.17 6.01
C GLU A 27 7.58 -6.44 6.60
N ALA A 28 7.45 -6.52 7.92
CA ALA A 28 6.85 -7.66 8.58
C ALA A 28 5.41 -7.91 8.09
N LEU A 29 4.60 -6.83 8.01
CA LEU A 29 3.21 -6.92 7.55
C LEU A 29 3.10 -7.43 6.12
N VAL A 30 3.93 -6.91 5.20
CA VAL A 30 3.91 -7.36 3.79
C VAL A 30 4.28 -8.83 3.69
N ARG A 31 5.30 -9.28 4.43
CA ARG A 31 5.72 -10.68 4.44
C ARG A 31 4.62 -11.59 4.99
N GLU A 32 4.01 -11.23 6.13
CA GLU A 32 2.90 -11.97 6.73
C GLU A 32 1.73 -12.14 5.76
N VAL A 33 1.35 -11.07 5.04
CA VAL A 33 0.26 -11.13 4.06
C VAL A 33 0.63 -12.06 2.90
N ILE A 34 1.84 -11.96 2.35
CA ILE A 34 2.28 -12.78 1.22
C ILE A 34 2.35 -14.26 1.61
N THR A 35 2.93 -14.59 2.76
CA THR A 35 3.06 -15.97 3.22
C THR A 35 1.71 -16.54 3.67
N GLY A 36 0.84 -15.71 4.26
CA GLY A 36 -0.54 -16.06 4.59
C GLY A 36 -1.41 -16.43 3.38
N ILE A 37 -1.10 -15.88 2.18
CA ILE A 37 -1.73 -16.30 0.91
C ILE A 37 -1.20 -17.66 0.44
N GLY A 38 0.03 -18.03 0.81
CA GLY A 38 0.67 -19.30 0.44
C GLY A 38 1.92 -19.17 -0.43
N TYR A 39 2.41 -17.95 -0.68
CA TYR A 39 3.68 -17.73 -1.39
C TYR A 39 4.86 -17.87 -0.43
N THR A 40 5.21 -19.11 -0.09
CA THR A 40 6.21 -19.43 0.94
C THR A 40 7.47 -20.12 0.39
N SER A 41 7.61 -20.20 -0.94
CA SER A 41 8.75 -20.87 -1.59
C SER A 41 8.93 -20.40 -3.02
N SER A 42 10.18 -20.30 -3.47
CA SER A 42 10.48 -19.95 -4.86
C SER A 42 9.93 -21.00 -5.86
N GLU A 43 9.66 -22.23 -5.40
CA GLU A 43 9.05 -23.29 -6.22
C GLU A 43 7.62 -22.95 -6.68
N VAL A 44 6.89 -22.13 -5.91
CA VAL A 44 5.56 -21.64 -6.29
C VAL A 44 5.62 -20.34 -7.11
N GLY A 45 6.82 -19.92 -7.52
CA GLY A 45 7.07 -18.76 -8.38
C GLY A 45 7.24 -17.43 -7.63
N PHE A 46 7.01 -17.40 -6.31
CA PHE A 46 7.26 -16.25 -5.45
C PHE A 46 7.40 -16.69 -3.98
N ASP A 47 8.30 -16.07 -3.24
CA ASP A 47 8.62 -16.41 -1.86
C ASP A 47 8.58 -15.17 -0.97
N GLY A 48 7.61 -15.09 -0.07
CA GLY A 48 7.43 -13.98 0.87
C GLY A 48 8.54 -13.86 1.91
N GLU A 49 9.28 -14.93 2.21
CA GLU A 49 10.40 -14.88 3.16
C GLU A 49 11.65 -14.27 2.53
N THR A 50 11.81 -14.41 1.21
CA THR A 50 13.03 -14.00 0.49
C THR A 50 12.82 -12.88 -0.51
N CYS A 51 11.58 -12.52 -0.86
CA CYS A 51 11.33 -11.39 -1.75
C CYS A 51 11.83 -10.07 -1.15
N GLY A 52 12.30 -9.18 -2.02
CA GLY A 52 12.59 -7.80 -1.64
C GLY A 52 11.31 -7.05 -1.32
N VAL A 53 11.32 -6.27 -0.23
CA VAL A 53 10.23 -5.35 0.10
C VAL A 53 10.76 -3.93 -0.02
N LEU A 54 10.21 -3.16 -0.97
CA LEU A 54 10.57 -1.76 -1.16
C LEU A 54 9.45 -0.87 -0.63
N ASN A 55 9.78 -0.05 0.37
CA ASN A 55 8.89 0.96 0.91
C ASN A 55 9.18 2.32 0.28
N LEU A 56 8.21 2.82 -0.48
CA LEU A 56 8.20 4.14 -1.15
C LEU A 56 7.04 5.01 -0.64
N ILE A 57 6.63 4.84 0.62
CA ILE A 57 5.58 5.62 1.24
C ILE A 57 6.11 7.01 1.63
N GLY A 58 5.44 8.04 1.14
CA GLY A 58 5.61 9.43 1.56
C GLY A 58 4.47 9.90 2.47
N LYS A 59 4.60 11.13 2.96
CA LYS A 59 3.49 11.85 3.60
C LYS A 59 2.58 12.46 2.54
N GLN A 60 1.29 12.60 2.87
CA GLN A 60 0.36 13.29 1.99
C GLN A 60 0.76 14.74 1.75
N SER A 61 0.57 15.23 0.52
CA SER A 61 0.74 16.65 0.21
C SER A 61 -0.21 17.52 1.03
N VAL A 62 0.29 18.65 1.55
CA VAL A 62 -0.51 19.63 2.30
C VAL A 62 -1.64 20.23 1.47
N ASP A 63 -1.45 20.39 0.15
CA ASP A 63 -2.45 20.96 -0.75
C ASP A 63 -3.60 19.97 -0.98
N ILE A 64 -3.28 18.69 -1.11
CA ILE A 64 -4.28 17.61 -1.20
C ILE A 64 -5.02 17.47 0.14
N ALA A 65 -4.29 17.50 1.26
CA ALA A 65 -4.90 17.42 2.60
C ALA A 65 -5.90 18.56 2.83
N GLN A 66 -5.54 19.80 2.46
CA GLN A 66 -6.46 20.94 2.58
C GLN A 66 -7.70 20.81 1.69
N GLY A 67 -7.56 20.23 0.49
CA GLY A 67 -8.70 19.94 -0.38
C GLY A 67 -9.63 18.88 0.22
N VAL A 68 -9.08 17.80 0.78
CA VAL A 68 -9.86 16.70 1.35
C VAL A 68 -10.53 17.09 2.67
N ASP A 69 -9.82 17.75 3.58
CA ASP A 69 -10.35 18.13 4.90
C ASP A 69 -11.48 19.17 4.82
N ARG A 70 -11.59 19.89 3.70
CA ARG A 70 -12.60 20.93 3.48
C ARG A 70 -13.83 20.46 2.70
N VAL A 71 -13.76 19.31 2.04
CA VAL A 71 -14.83 18.79 1.19
C VAL A 71 -15.78 17.95 2.03
N LYS A 72 -17.08 18.29 2.00
CA LYS A 72 -18.09 17.44 2.61
C LYS A 72 -18.36 16.23 1.70
N PRO A 73 -18.70 15.06 2.25
CA PRO A 73 -18.92 13.85 1.45
C PRO A 73 -19.94 14.04 0.31
N GLU A 74 -20.94 14.91 0.49
CA GLU A 74 -21.93 15.26 -0.53
C GLU A 74 -21.38 16.00 -1.75
N ASP A 75 -20.20 16.62 -1.65
CA ASP A 75 -19.56 17.42 -2.70
C ASP A 75 -18.56 16.59 -3.54
N GLN A 76 -18.36 15.31 -3.22
CA GLN A 76 -17.54 14.41 -4.04
C GLN A 76 -18.30 14.02 -5.32
N ALA A 77 -17.59 14.05 -6.45
CA ALA A 77 -18.15 13.65 -7.73
C ALA A 77 -18.74 12.22 -7.63
N PRO A 78 -19.97 12.00 -8.10
CA PRO A 78 -20.60 10.69 -8.04
C PRO A 78 -19.76 9.68 -8.82
N VAL A 79 -19.45 8.55 -8.17
CA VAL A 79 -18.74 7.44 -8.82
C VAL A 79 -19.69 6.80 -9.84
N THR A 80 -19.52 7.14 -11.11
CA THR A 80 -20.22 6.48 -12.21
C THR A 80 -19.57 5.13 -12.46
N ARG A 81 -20.33 4.05 -12.28
CA ARG A 81 -19.94 2.73 -12.76
C ARG A 81 -20.38 2.63 -14.22
N ASP A 82 -19.40 2.43 -15.10
CA ASP A 82 -19.64 1.97 -16.47
C ASP A 82 -20.21 0.53 -16.47
#